data_AF-A0A1Q4FF16-F1
#
_entry.id   AF-A0A1Q4FF16-F1
#
_cell.length_a   1.000
_cell.length_b   1.000
_cell.length_c   1.000
_cell.angle_alpha   90.00
_cell.angle_beta   90.00
_cell.angle_gamma   90.00
#
_symmetry.space_group_name_H-M   'P 1'
#
loop_
_entity.id
_entity.type
_entity.pdbx_description
1 polymer ?
#
loop_
_entity_poly.entity_id
_entity_poly.type
_entity_poly.pdbx_seq_one_letter_code
_entity_poly.pdbx_strand_id
1 'polypeptide(L)'
;MSADKPAKPAKEKPSAYNKALGLLVRREQSARELKAKLDRSGFSRDESATAIDALKKQAYQSDERFAELLARSRAANGYGPRRIFAELKSHGISDAWINAAINGLDCDWRELARRQLQRQYGRKPAADARESSRRAAFLLRRGFDAATVSVLTRADIGDPGDEFD
;
A
#
# COMPACT_ATOMS: atom_id res chain seq x y z
N MET A 1 -51.60 10.43 37.45
CA MET A 1 -50.27 9.80 37.58
C MET A 1 -49.80 9.43 36.17
N SER A 2 -49.22 10.39 35.45
CA SER A 2 -48.57 10.10 34.17
C SER A 2 -47.16 9.59 34.48
N ALA A 3 -46.91 8.32 34.22
CA ALA A 3 -45.60 7.72 34.32
C ALA A 3 -44.71 8.32 33.21
N ASP A 4 -43.70 9.08 33.63
CA ASP A 4 -42.60 9.52 32.78
C ASP A 4 -41.86 8.26 32.27
N LYS A 5 -41.85 8.10 30.95
CA LYS A 5 -41.24 6.94 30.29
C LYS A 5 -39.76 7.27 30.11
N PRO A 6 -38.81 6.51 30.70
CA PRO A 6 -37.40 6.86 30.64
C PRO A 6 -36.93 6.86 29.18
N ALA A 7 -36.29 7.95 28.78
CA ALA A 7 -35.66 8.08 27.47
C ALA A 7 -34.61 6.98 27.27
N LYS A 8 -34.63 6.32 26.11
CA LYS A 8 -33.59 5.34 25.72
C LYS A 8 -32.22 6.01 25.82
N PRO A 9 -31.19 5.36 26.41
CA PRO A 9 -29.85 5.93 26.46
C PRO A 9 -29.38 6.18 25.03
N ALA A 10 -28.94 7.41 24.76
CA ALA A 10 -28.32 7.76 23.49
C ALA A 10 -27.14 6.81 23.27
N LYS A 11 -27.03 6.21 22.08
CA LYS A 11 -25.86 5.38 21.74
C LYS A 11 -24.61 6.27 21.87
N GLU A 12 -23.82 6.04 22.91
CA GLU A 12 -22.55 6.75 23.11
C GLU A 12 -21.71 6.63 21.85
N LYS A 13 -21.11 7.75 21.42
CA LYS A 13 -20.20 7.74 20.28
C LYS A 13 -19.09 6.73 20.57
N PRO A 14 -18.79 5.79 19.65
CA PRO A 14 -17.73 4.82 19.88
C PRO A 14 -16.41 5.56 20.12
N SER A 15 -15.63 5.12 21.11
CA SER A 15 -14.31 5.69 21.39
C SER A 15 -13.37 5.54 20.18
N ALA A 16 -12.34 6.39 20.10
CA ALA A 16 -11.28 6.27 19.09
C ALA A 16 -10.67 4.85 19.07
N TYR A 17 -10.50 4.25 20.25
CA TYR A 17 -10.04 2.87 20.41
C TYR A 17 -10.97 1.86 19.74
N ASN A 18 -12.26 1.85 20.10
CA ASN A 18 -13.23 0.89 19.55
C ASN A 18 -13.39 1.09 18.03
N LYS A 19 -13.34 2.34 17.55
CA LYS A 19 -13.38 2.65 16.13
C LYS A 19 -12.16 2.08 15.40
N ALA A 20 -10.96 2.29 15.92
CA ALA A 20 -9.72 1.79 15.32
C ALA A 20 -9.63 0.25 15.38
N LEU A 21 -10.01 -0.36 16.50
CA LEU A 21 -10.09 -1.81 16.63
C LEU A 21 -11.04 -2.41 15.58
N GLY A 22 -12.22 -1.82 15.39
CA GLY A 22 -13.16 -2.26 14.36
C GLY A 22 -12.64 -2.13 12.93
N LEU A 23 -11.69 -1.22 12.66
CA LEU A 23 -10.99 -1.13 11.38
C LEU A 23 -9.96 -2.26 11.23
N LEU A 24 -9.21 -2.54 12.28
CA LEU A 24 -8.17 -3.59 12.31
C LEU A 24 -8.75 -5.00 12.18
N VAL A 25 -9.93 -5.25 12.76
CA VAL A 25 -10.65 -6.53 12.60
C VAL A 25 -10.92 -6.87 11.13
N ARG A 26 -11.09 -5.86 10.27
CA ARG A 26 -11.39 -6.09 8.84
C ARG A 26 -10.15 -6.39 8.01
N ARG A 27 -9.06 -5.69 8.28
CA ARG A 27 -7.75 -5.89 7.65
C ARG A 27 -6.69 -5.10 8.41
N GLU A 28 -5.43 -5.49 8.25
CA GLU A 28 -4.30 -4.69 8.72
C GLU A 28 -4.34 -3.25 8.17
N GLN A 29 -3.96 -2.31 9.04
CA GLN A 29 -3.94 -0.87 8.80
C GLN A 29 -2.61 -0.31 9.28
N SER A 30 -2.01 0.60 8.52
CA SER A 30 -0.89 1.37 9.06
C SER A 30 -1.36 2.35 10.14
N ALA A 31 -0.47 2.71 11.06
CA ALA A 31 -0.77 3.70 12.08
C ALA A 31 -1.21 5.05 11.46
N ARG A 32 -0.60 5.44 10.34
CA ARG A 32 -0.99 6.63 9.56
C ARG A 32 -2.40 6.51 8.98
N GLU A 33 -2.75 5.34 8.45
CA GLU A 33 -4.10 5.09 7.90
C GLU A 33 -5.17 5.16 9.01
N LEU A 34 -4.89 4.58 10.18
CA LEU A 34 -5.78 4.69 11.34
C LEU A 34 -5.96 6.14 11.78
N LYS A 35 -4.86 6.88 11.95
CA LYS A 35 -4.90 8.30 12.34
C LYS A 35 -5.76 9.11 11.38
N ALA A 36 -5.53 9.00 10.08
CA ALA A 36 -6.32 9.72 9.07
C ALA A 36 -7.81 9.34 9.05
N LYS A 37 -8.17 8.12 9.46
CA LYS A 37 -9.58 7.70 9.59
C LYS A 37 -10.22 8.19 10.88
N LEU A 38 -9.47 8.25 11.97
CA LEU A 38 -9.94 8.80 13.24
C LEU A 38 -10.12 10.33 13.15
N ASP A 39 -9.16 11.04 12.56
CA ASP A 39 -9.25 12.49 12.32
C ASP A 39 -10.52 12.82 11.50
N ARG A 40 -10.77 12.08 10.41
CA ARG A 40 -12.01 12.24 9.60
C ARG A 40 -13.29 11.86 10.34
N SER A 41 -13.18 11.07 11.42
CA SER A 41 -14.32 10.71 12.28
C SER A 41 -14.55 11.73 13.39
N GLY A 42 -13.74 12.79 13.48
CA GLY A 42 -13.89 13.88 14.44
C GLY A 42 -13.21 13.65 15.79
N PHE A 43 -12.33 12.65 15.92
CA PHE A 43 -11.52 12.48 17.13
C PHE A 43 -10.37 13.49 17.15
N SER A 44 -9.98 13.94 18.35
CA SER A 44 -8.80 14.79 18.50
C SER A 44 -7.50 14.03 18.16
N ARG A 45 -6.42 14.78 17.93
CA ARG A 45 -5.10 14.21 17.67
C ARG A 45 -4.61 13.36 18.84
N ASP A 46 -4.85 13.81 20.07
CA ASP A 46 -4.38 13.16 21.28
C ASP A 46 -5.16 11.87 21.58
N GLU A 47 -6.49 11.90 21.41
CA GLU A 47 -7.32 10.69 21.52
C GLU A 47 -6.91 9.64 20.48
N SER A 48 -6.66 10.07 19.24
CA SER A 48 -6.24 9.19 18.16
C SER A 48 -4.87 8.58 18.44
N ALA A 49 -3.90 9.39 18.87
CA ALA A 49 -2.56 8.93 19.23
C ALA A 49 -2.60 7.92 20.38
N THR A 50 -3.35 8.24 21.44
CA THR A 50 -3.52 7.36 22.61
C THR A 50 -4.14 6.02 22.23
N ALA A 51 -5.20 6.04 21.42
CA ALA A 51 -5.86 4.83 20.94
C ALA A 51 -4.92 3.95 20.10
N ILE A 52 -4.18 4.55 19.16
CA ILE A 52 -3.25 3.82 18.29
C ILE A 52 -2.10 3.24 19.10
N ASP A 53 -1.54 3.98 20.06
CA ASP A 53 -0.47 3.49 20.94
C ASP A 53 -0.93 2.30 21.80
N ALA A 54 -2.15 2.37 22.35
CA ALA A 54 -2.74 1.25 23.08
C ALA A 54 -2.91 0.00 22.20
N LEU A 55 -3.36 0.16 20.96
CA LEU A 55 -3.52 -0.94 20.00
C LEU A 55 -2.17 -1.53 19.54
N LYS A 56 -1.13 -0.69 19.43
CA LYS A 56 0.24 -1.13 19.16
C LYS A 56 0.79 -1.98 20.31
N LYS A 57 0.65 -1.51 21.56
CA LYS A 57 1.10 -2.24 22.77
C LYS A 57 0.42 -3.61 22.92
N GLN A 58 -0.82 -3.73 22.46
CA GLN A 58 -1.58 -4.98 22.45
C GLN A 58 -1.35 -5.82 21.18
N ALA A 59 -0.40 -5.43 20.32
CA ALA A 59 -0.08 -6.06 19.04
C ALA A 59 -1.24 -6.14 18.03
N TYR A 60 -2.35 -5.43 18.25
CA TYR A 60 -3.45 -5.34 17.28
C TYR A 60 -3.07 -4.52 16.05
N GLN A 61 -2.22 -3.50 16.21
CA GLN A 61 -1.67 -2.73 15.11
C GLN A 61 -0.18 -3.06 14.96
N SER A 62 0.23 -3.39 13.73
CA SER A 62 1.64 -3.53 13.38
C SER A 62 1.89 -2.96 11.99
N ASP A 63 2.77 -1.95 11.93
CA ASP A 63 3.25 -1.38 10.66
C ASP A 63 4.09 -2.39 9.85
N GLU A 64 4.66 -3.40 10.51
CA GLU A 64 5.49 -4.46 9.91
C GLU A 64 4.59 -5.42 9.14
N ARG A 65 3.59 -5.99 9.83
CA ARG A 65 2.60 -6.89 9.24
C ARG A 65 1.83 -6.18 8.14
N PHE A 66 1.50 -4.91 8.34
CA PHE A 66 0.90 -4.09 7.30
C PHE A 66 1.79 -4.02 6.05
N ALA A 67 3.09 -3.75 6.22
CA ALA A 67 4.01 -3.62 5.10
C ALA A 67 4.16 -4.92 4.30
N GLU A 68 4.35 -6.04 5.00
CA GLU A 68 4.47 -7.37 4.39
C GLU A 68 3.22 -7.76 3.60
N LEU A 69 2.03 -7.58 4.19
CA LEU A 69 0.77 -7.92 3.54
C LEU A 69 0.50 -7.04 2.32
N LEU A 70 0.79 -5.74 2.41
CA LEU A 70 0.63 -4.82 1.29
C LEU A 70 1.59 -5.20 0.16
N ALA A 71 2.87 -5.42 0.47
CA ALA A 71 3.89 -5.80 -0.51
C ALA A 71 3.49 -7.08 -1.24
N ARG A 72 3.11 -8.13 -0.49
CA ARG A 72 2.65 -9.41 -1.04
C ARG A 72 1.42 -9.24 -1.93
N SER A 73 0.43 -8.49 -1.47
CA SER A 73 -0.79 -8.21 -2.23
C SER A 73 -0.49 -7.47 -3.54
N ARG A 74 0.39 -6.47 -3.51
CA ARG A 74 0.75 -5.69 -4.70
C ARG A 74 1.57 -6.49 -5.70
N ALA A 75 2.53 -7.29 -5.24
CA ALA A 75 3.29 -8.19 -6.10
C ALA A 75 2.36 -9.22 -6.78
N ALA A 76 1.43 -9.83 -6.04
CA ALA A 76 0.43 -10.75 -6.59
C ALA A 76 -0.46 -10.08 -7.67
N ASN A 77 -0.71 -8.77 -7.54
CA ASN A 77 -1.46 -7.98 -8.51
C ASN A 77 -0.59 -7.42 -9.67
N GLY A 78 0.69 -7.78 -9.74
CA GLY A 78 1.58 -7.40 -10.83
C GLY A 78 2.07 -5.96 -10.77
N TYR A 79 2.23 -5.41 -9.56
CA TYR A 79 2.96 -4.17 -9.32
C TYR A 79 4.41 -4.47 -8.97
N GLY A 80 5.32 -3.66 -9.49
CA GLY A 80 6.76 -3.77 -9.24
C GLY A 80 7.22 -3.07 -7.96
N PRO A 81 8.48 -3.29 -7.58
CA PRO A 81 9.02 -2.88 -6.28
C PRO A 81 8.99 -1.36 -6.07
N ARG A 82 9.20 -0.54 -7.11
CA ARG A 82 9.15 0.93 -6.97
C ARG A 82 7.77 1.43 -6.57
N ARG A 83 6.70 0.81 -7.10
CA ARG A 83 5.32 1.17 -6.75
C ARG A 83 5.00 0.75 -5.32
N ILE A 84 5.42 -0.45 -4.92
CA ILE A 84 5.26 -0.96 -3.56
C ILE A 84 5.97 -0.04 -2.56
N PHE A 85 7.21 0.33 -2.86
CA PHE A 85 8.00 1.24 -2.05
C PHE A 85 7.29 2.58 -1.85
N ALA A 86 6.90 3.24 -2.95
CA ALA A 86 6.22 4.54 -2.90
C ALA A 86 4.90 4.47 -2.12
N GLU A 87 4.14 3.39 -2.27
CA GLU A 87 2.88 3.20 -1.54
C GLU A 87 3.14 3.04 -0.04
N LEU A 88 4.06 2.17 0.37
CA LEU A 88 4.41 2.01 1.78
C LEU A 88 4.98 3.29 2.40
N LYS A 89 5.80 4.05 1.65
CA LYS A 89 6.32 5.34 2.11
C LYS A 89 5.19 6.33 2.37
N SER A 90 4.16 6.35 1.52
CA SER A 90 2.96 7.18 1.73
C SER A 90 2.19 6.81 3.00
N HIS A 91 2.29 5.54 3.43
CA HIS A 91 1.75 5.04 4.70
C HIS A 91 2.63 5.36 5.92
N GLY A 92 3.77 6.01 5.72
CA GLY A 92 4.69 6.41 6.80
C GLY A 92 5.60 5.29 7.28
N ILE A 93 5.76 4.21 6.50
CA ILE A 93 6.65 3.10 6.83
C ILE A 93 8.11 3.53 6.58
N SER A 94 9.04 3.10 7.44
CA SER A 94 10.46 3.39 7.31
C SER A 94 11.09 2.62 6.14
N ASP A 95 12.11 3.19 5.53
CA ASP A 95 12.76 2.57 4.35
C ASP A 95 13.35 1.20 4.69
N ALA A 96 13.87 1.03 5.91
CA ALA A 96 14.35 -0.26 6.40
C ALA A 96 13.26 -1.34 6.36
N TRP A 97 12.05 -1.02 6.84
CA TRP A 97 10.93 -1.97 6.88
C TRP A 97 10.35 -2.21 5.49
N ILE A 98 10.31 -1.17 4.65
CA ILE A 98 9.90 -1.30 3.24
C ILE A 98 10.84 -2.26 2.50
N ASN A 99 12.14 -2.04 2.62
CA ASN A 99 13.15 -2.88 1.98
C ASN A 99 13.08 -4.32 2.49
N ALA A 100 12.92 -4.52 3.80
CA ALA A 100 12.73 -5.85 4.38
C ALA A 100 11.48 -6.54 3.81
N ALA A 101 10.34 -5.84 3.75
CA ALA A 101 9.10 -6.38 3.21
C ALA A 101 9.19 -6.74 1.72
N ILE A 102 9.85 -5.91 0.90
CA ILE A 102 10.05 -6.17 -0.54
C ILE A 102 11.03 -7.33 -0.76
N ASN A 103 12.16 -7.35 -0.04
CA ASN A 103 13.17 -8.40 -0.18
C ASN A 103 12.67 -9.75 0.34
N GLY A 104 11.80 -9.75 1.36
CA GLY A 104 11.18 -10.96 1.90
C GLY A 104 10.15 -11.62 0.98
N LEU A 105 9.80 -11.02 -0.17
CA LEU A 105 8.84 -11.61 -1.12
C LEU A 105 9.43 -12.73 -1.98
N ASP A 106 10.76 -12.85 -2.06
CA ASP A 106 11.46 -13.83 -2.92
C ASP A 106 10.86 -13.94 -4.34
N CYS A 107 10.58 -12.79 -4.95
CA CYS A 107 9.92 -12.68 -6.24
C CYS A 107 10.92 -12.47 -7.38
N ASP A 108 10.75 -13.23 -8.47
CA ASP A 108 11.34 -12.88 -9.75
C ASP A 108 10.55 -11.72 -10.38
N TRP A 109 11.00 -10.50 -10.09
CA TRP A 109 10.39 -9.27 -10.60
C TRP A 109 10.38 -9.20 -12.14
N ARG A 110 11.38 -9.79 -12.80
CA ARG A 110 11.47 -9.82 -14.26
C ARG A 110 10.41 -10.74 -14.84
N GLU A 111 10.20 -11.90 -14.24
CA GLU A 111 9.13 -12.81 -14.65
C GLU A 111 7.73 -12.21 -14.39
N LEU A 112 7.53 -11.55 -13.24
CA LEU A 112 6.28 -10.82 -12.99
C LEU A 112 6.02 -9.73 -14.04
N ALA A 113 7.02 -8.92 -14.38
CA ALA A 113 6.93 -7.91 -15.43
C ALA A 113 6.59 -8.53 -16.80
N ARG A 114 7.27 -9.63 -17.16
CA ARG A 114 7.01 -10.38 -18.40
C ARG A 114 5.57 -10.86 -18.47
N ARG A 115 5.03 -11.43 -17.38
CA ARG A 115 3.63 -11.88 -17.31
C ARG A 115 2.65 -10.73 -17.52
N GLN A 116 2.94 -9.55 -16.95
CA GLN A 116 2.10 -8.37 -17.15
C GLN A 116 2.11 -7.90 -18.62
N LEU A 117 3.28 -7.88 -19.27
CA LEU A 117 3.37 -7.60 -20.70
C LEU A 117 2.57 -8.61 -21.53
N GLN A 118 2.75 -9.90 -21.28
CA GLN A 118 2.05 -10.95 -22.03
C GLN A 118 0.53 -10.87 -21.86
N ARG A 119 0.06 -10.55 -20.65
CA ARG A 119 -1.36 -10.36 -20.38
C ARG A 119 -1.94 -9.16 -21.13
N GLN A 120 -1.19 -8.06 -21.22
CA GLN A 120 -1.67 -6.81 -21.81
C GLN A 120 -1.51 -6.74 -23.34
N TYR A 121 -0.42 -7.31 -23.88
CA TYR A 121 -0.02 -7.16 -25.29
C TYR A 121 0.14 -8.49 -26.02
N GLY A 122 -0.07 -9.62 -25.34
CA GLY A 122 0.20 -10.95 -25.90
C GLY A 122 1.69 -11.30 -25.93
N ARG A 123 2.02 -12.42 -26.56
CA ARG A 123 3.40 -12.95 -26.63
C ARG A 123 4.21 -12.44 -27.83
N LYS A 124 3.60 -11.64 -28.71
CA LYS A 124 4.28 -11.12 -29.90
C LYS A 124 5.32 -10.06 -29.51
N PRO A 125 6.48 -9.98 -30.19
CA PRO A 125 7.40 -8.87 -30.03
C PRO A 125 6.71 -7.55 -30.39
N ALA A 126 7.26 -6.42 -29.94
CA ALA A 126 6.81 -5.11 -30.39
C ALA A 126 7.03 -4.99 -31.90
N ALA A 127 6.04 -4.46 -32.63
CA ALA A 127 6.10 -4.29 -34.07
C ALA A 127 7.03 -3.15 -34.49
N ASP A 128 7.12 -2.09 -33.67
CA ASP A 128 7.94 -0.90 -33.91
C ASP A 128 8.44 -0.27 -32.60
N ALA A 129 9.30 0.74 -32.72
CA ALA A 129 9.83 1.48 -31.59
C ALA A 129 8.71 2.16 -30.77
N ARG A 130 7.64 2.62 -31.42
CA ARG A 130 6.51 3.28 -30.75
C ARG A 130 5.76 2.31 -29.84
N GLU A 131 5.57 1.07 -30.27
CA GLU A 131 4.98 0.01 -29.45
C GLU A 131 5.93 -0.40 -28.31
N SER A 132 7.23 -0.50 -28.58
CA SER A 132 8.23 -0.75 -27.53
C SER A 132 8.15 0.30 -26.42
N SER A 133 8.13 1.59 -26.77
CA SER A 133 7.97 2.69 -25.79
C SER A 133 6.64 2.63 -25.03
N ARG A 134 5.54 2.23 -25.68
CA ARG A 134 4.25 2.04 -24.98
C ARG A 134 4.30 0.91 -23.97
N ARG A 135 4.90 -0.23 -24.34
CA ARG A 135 5.11 -1.39 -23.45
C ARG A 135 6.02 -1.03 -22.27
N ALA A 136 7.07 -0.24 -22.52
CA ALA A 136 7.97 0.26 -21.49
C ALA A 136 7.24 1.16 -20.49
N ALA A 137 6.53 2.18 -20.98
CA ALA A 137 5.76 3.10 -20.16
C ALA A 137 4.69 2.37 -19.32
N PHE A 138 4.10 1.30 -19.85
CA PHE A 138 3.18 0.46 -19.09
C PHE A 138 3.85 -0.20 -17.87
N LEU A 139 5.02 -0.81 -18.04
CA LEU A 139 5.74 -1.43 -16.93
C LEU A 139 6.29 -0.41 -15.92
N LEU A 140 6.78 0.74 -16.39
CA LEU A 140 7.22 1.82 -15.51
C LEU A 140 6.07 2.35 -14.64
N ARG A 141 4.87 2.55 -15.22
CA ARG A 141 3.67 2.93 -14.45
C ARG A 141 3.23 1.84 -13.47
N ARG A 142 3.57 0.57 -13.72
CA ARG A 142 3.37 -0.53 -12.77
C ARG A 142 4.47 -0.59 -11.70
N GLY A 143 5.54 0.20 -11.82
CA GLY A 143 6.60 0.33 -10.82
C GLY A 143 7.72 -0.68 -10.94
N PHE A 144 7.93 -1.28 -12.12
CA PHE A 144 9.14 -2.07 -12.38
C PHE A 144 10.32 -1.13 -12.62
N ASP A 145 11.53 -1.57 -12.25
CA ASP A 145 12.77 -0.80 -12.42
C ASP A 145 13.17 -0.70 -13.90
N ALA A 146 13.89 0.37 -14.24
CA ALA A 146 14.25 0.68 -15.63
C ALA A 146 15.05 -0.44 -16.29
N ALA A 147 15.95 -1.09 -15.55
CA ALA A 147 16.76 -2.20 -16.07
C ALA A 147 15.89 -3.40 -16.47
N THR A 148 14.94 -3.81 -15.61
CA THR A 148 13.96 -4.85 -15.93
C THR A 148 13.11 -4.48 -17.14
N VAL A 149 12.66 -3.22 -17.22
CA VAL A 149 11.82 -2.79 -18.34
C VAL A 149 12.61 -2.78 -19.66
N SER A 150 13.81 -2.21 -19.68
CA SER A 150 14.65 -2.11 -20.88
C SER A 150 14.97 -3.49 -21.46
N VAL A 151 15.34 -4.45 -20.61
CA VAL A 151 15.61 -5.85 -21.01
C VAL A 151 14.39 -6.51 -21.67
N LEU A 152 13.17 -6.21 -21.21
CA LEU A 152 11.95 -6.85 -21.70
C LEU A 152 11.35 -6.20 -22.94
N THR A 153 11.55 -4.89 -23.13
CA THR A 153 10.96 -4.15 -24.25
C THR A 153 11.96 -3.83 -25.35
N ARG A 154 13.27 -3.91 -25.06
CA ARG A 154 14.34 -3.38 -25.91
C ARG A 154 14.21 -1.88 -26.18
N ALA A 155 13.55 -1.16 -25.26
CA ALA A 155 13.52 0.30 -25.29
C ALA A 155 14.76 0.84 -24.55
N ASP A 156 15.39 1.86 -25.11
CA ASP A 156 16.35 2.68 -24.37
C ASP A 156 15.56 3.52 -23.37
N ILE A 157 15.56 3.06 -22.13
CA ILE A 157 14.94 3.75 -21.00
C ILE A 157 16.14 4.30 -20.23
N GLY A 158 16.47 5.57 -20.46
CA GLY A 158 17.38 6.29 -19.56
C GLY A 158 16.84 6.13 -18.14
N ASP A 159 17.70 5.77 -17.18
CA ASP A 159 17.29 5.55 -15.80
C ASP A 159 16.65 6.83 -15.26
N PRO A 160 15.34 6.87 -14.93
CA PRO A 160 14.72 8.06 -14.36
C PRO A 160 15.01 8.12 -12.84
N GLY A 161 16.23 7.76 -12.45
CA GLY A 161 16.69 7.59 -11.07
C GLY A 161 17.41 8.82 -10.50
N ASP A 162 17.92 9.72 -11.35
CA ASP A 162 18.82 10.81 -10.96
C ASP A 162 18.18 12.22 -11.01
N GLU A 163 16.86 12.33 -10.97
CA GLU A 163 16.17 13.63 -10.82
C GLU A 163 15.18 13.61 -9.65
N PHE A 164 15.72 13.76 -8.45
CA PHE A 164 15.02 14.35 -7.31
C PHE A 164 16.03 15.20 -6.53
N ASP A 165 16.03 16.51 -6.81
CA ASP A 165 16.60 17.56 -5.94
C ASP A 165 15.69 17.77 -4.72
#